data_AF-A0A8H3IZ19-F1
#
_entry.id   AF-A0A8H3IZ19-F1
#
_cell.length_a   1.000
_cell.length_b   1.000
_cell.length_c   1.000
_cell.angle_alpha   90.00
_cell.angle_beta   90.00
_cell.angle_gamma   90.00
#
_symmetry.space_group_name_H-M   'P 1'
#
loop_
_entity.id
_entity.type
_entity.pdbx_description
1 polymer ?
#
loop_
_entity_poly.entity_id
_entity_poly.type
_entity_poly.pdbx_seq_one_letter_code
_entity_poly.pdbx_strand_id
1 'polypeptide(L)'
;MPMPYDDPPDVLSDSPESQTPRLEVSESSPPTSHDGYNASTIHRQEEKQTSAQQLRTNRAKINDRNHLHPYVQTLSLSNLDSCVALENAVFPEAERCSREKFIYRLTTCPELCLGLFSSTPSNSPNASIPTYPTARPADSASPAMKSVLIASESTV
;
A
#
# COMPACT_ATOMS: atom_id res chain seq x y z
N MET A 1 -39.85 17.23 17.66
CA MET A 1 -39.15 17.27 18.95
C MET A 1 -37.71 16.87 18.71
N PRO A 2 -36.74 17.78 18.88
CA PRO A 2 -35.32 17.44 18.81
C PRO A 2 -34.86 16.89 20.17
N MET A 3 -34.13 15.77 20.15
CA MET A 3 -33.50 15.19 21.34
C MET A 3 -32.24 16.00 21.70
N PRO A 4 -31.97 16.30 22.98
CA PRO A 4 -30.73 16.93 23.38
C PRO A 4 -29.59 15.91 23.27
N TYR A 5 -28.53 16.27 22.54
CA TYR A 5 -27.26 15.55 22.59
C TYR A 5 -26.47 16.06 23.79
N ASP A 6 -26.24 15.19 24.77
CA ASP A 6 -25.31 15.43 25.87
C ASP A 6 -23.87 15.34 25.33
N ASP A 7 -23.12 16.43 25.44
CA ASP A 7 -21.68 16.45 25.16
C ASP A 7 -20.92 15.57 26.18
N PRO A 8 -20.03 14.68 25.74
CA PRO A 8 -19.14 13.97 26.66
C PRO A 8 -18.03 14.90 27.18
N PRO A 9 -17.62 14.78 28.46
CA PRO A 9 -16.61 15.66 29.05
C PRO A 9 -15.21 15.43 28.48
N ASP A 10 -14.50 16.53 28.22
CA ASP A 10 -13.07 16.60 27.91
C ASP A 10 -12.24 15.86 28.96
N VAL A 11 -11.63 14.75 28.57
CA VAL A 11 -10.61 14.09 29.37
C VAL A 11 -9.25 14.39 28.74
N LEU A 12 -8.58 15.41 29.29
CA LEU A 12 -7.12 15.53 29.20
C LEU A 12 -6.49 14.25 29.74
N SER A 13 -5.78 13.50 28.90
CA SER A 13 -4.85 12.48 29.36
C SER A 13 -3.42 12.97 29.16
N ASP A 14 -2.81 13.29 30.30
CA ASP A 14 -1.39 13.55 30.45
C ASP A 14 -0.53 12.41 29.90
N SER A 15 0.56 12.82 29.26
CA SER A 15 1.68 11.99 28.85
C SER A 15 2.56 11.64 30.05
N PRO A 16 2.95 10.37 30.26
CA PRO A 16 4.09 10.05 31.11
C PRO A 16 5.26 9.49 30.30
N GLU A 17 6.32 10.29 30.24
CA GLU A 17 7.68 9.90 29.85
C GLU A 17 8.13 8.65 30.62
N SER A 18 8.43 7.55 29.91
CA SER A 18 9.05 6.37 30.49
C SER A 18 10.55 6.36 30.20
N GLN A 19 11.27 6.97 31.14
CA GLN A 19 12.62 6.68 31.62
C GLN A 19 13.47 5.69 30.79
N THR A 20 14.48 6.23 30.11
CA THR A 20 15.64 5.48 29.64
C THR A 20 16.58 5.17 30.82
N PRO A 21 17.02 3.92 31.03
CA PRO A 21 18.00 3.60 32.07
C PRO A 21 19.37 4.21 31.76
N ARG A 22 19.88 5.00 32.71
CA ARG A 22 21.24 5.56 32.75
C ARG A 22 22.25 4.42 32.91
N LEU A 23 23.00 4.11 31.86
CA LEU A 23 24.16 3.22 31.96
C LEU A 23 25.33 4.01 32.56
N GLU A 24 25.74 3.64 33.77
CA GLU A 24 26.96 4.11 34.41
C GLU A 24 28.18 3.67 33.58
N VAL A 25 28.99 4.64 33.16
CA VAL A 25 30.31 4.40 32.57
C VAL A 25 31.27 4.19 33.73
N SER A 26 31.64 2.93 33.97
CA SER A 26 32.80 2.58 34.78
C SER A 26 34.00 2.31 33.86
N GLU A 27 34.94 3.26 33.82
CA GLU A 27 36.28 3.05 33.26
C GLU A 27 37.05 2.04 34.13
N SER A 28 37.56 0.98 33.50
CA SER A 28 38.69 0.21 34.05
C SER A 28 39.58 -0.31 32.91
N SER A 29 40.86 0.02 33.02
CA SER A 29 41.99 -0.13 32.09
C SER A 29 42.28 -1.55 31.57
N PRO A 30 43.14 -1.71 30.53
CA PRO A 30 43.26 -2.96 29.75
C PRO A 30 44.33 -3.91 30.29
N PRO A 31 44.17 -5.24 30.10
CA PRO A 31 45.30 -6.16 30.10
C PRO A 31 45.54 -6.78 28.72
N THR A 32 46.73 -6.47 28.21
CA THR A 32 47.69 -7.32 27.49
C THR A 32 47.22 -8.62 26.82
N SER A 33 47.57 -8.68 25.53
CA SER A 33 47.59 -9.79 24.59
C SER A 33 48.03 -11.14 25.19
N HIS A 34 47.23 -12.18 24.95
CA HIS A 34 47.73 -13.54 24.79
C HIS A 34 46.88 -14.28 23.75
N ASP A 35 47.57 -14.95 22.85
CA ASP A 35 47.07 -15.62 21.65
C ASP A 35 46.09 -16.76 21.94
N GLY A 36 45.03 -16.85 21.12
CA GLY A 36 44.06 -17.94 21.13
C GLY A 36 42.93 -17.72 20.13
N TYR A 37 43.14 -18.07 18.86
CA TYR A 37 42.12 -17.98 17.80
C TYR A 37 40.93 -18.90 18.10
N ASN A 38 39.76 -18.31 18.33
CA ASN A 38 38.49 -18.98 18.61
C ASN A 38 37.68 -19.24 17.34
N ALA A 39 38.00 -20.32 16.61
CA ALA A 39 37.26 -20.72 15.40
C ALA A 39 35.73 -20.87 15.61
N SER A 40 35.28 -21.10 16.84
CA SER A 40 33.86 -21.20 17.22
C SER A 40 33.13 -19.85 17.35
N THR A 41 33.85 -18.73 17.43
CA THR A 41 33.25 -17.38 17.52
C THR A 41 32.96 -16.78 16.15
N ILE A 42 33.76 -17.15 15.14
CA ILE A 42 33.60 -16.72 13.75
C ILE A 42 32.26 -17.23 13.19
N HIS A 43 31.93 -18.51 13.43
CA HIS A 43 30.69 -19.12 12.91
C HIS A 43 29.40 -18.50 13.48
N ARG A 44 29.41 -18.06 14.75
CA ARG A 44 28.23 -17.45 15.41
C ARG A 44 28.03 -15.98 15.02
N GLN A 45 29.08 -15.29 14.58
CA GLN A 45 29.02 -13.89 14.19
C GLN A 45 28.52 -13.74 12.74
N GLU A 46 28.88 -14.65 11.85
CA GLU A 46 28.43 -14.65 10.44
C GLU A 46 26.91 -14.88 10.32
N GLU A 47 26.33 -15.78 11.11
CA GLU A 47 24.87 -16.02 11.12
C GLU A 47 24.07 -14.80 11.58
N LYS A 48 24.60 -14.04 12.56
CA LYS A 48 23.97 -12.80 13.06
C LYS A 48 24.10 -11.64 12.08
N GLN A 49 25.22 -11.53 11.37
CA GLN A 49 25.39 -10.51 10.33
C GLN A 49 24.51 -10.80 9.11
N THR A 50 24.43 -12.08 8.69
CA THR A 50 23.59 -12.50 7.56
C THR A 50 22.11 -12.25 7.85
N SER A 51 21.64 -12.56 9.06
CA SER A 51 20.24 -12.32 9.47
C SER A 51 19.90 -10.83 9.57
N ALA A 52 20.79 -9.98 10.13
CA ALA A 52 20.57 -8.53 10.17
C ALA A 52 20.55 -7.90 8.76
N GLN A 53 21.42 -8.37 7.85
CA GLN A 53 21.45 -7.92 6.46
C GLN A 53 20.23 -8.40 5.66
N GLN A 54 19.74 -9.61 5.92
CA GLN A 54 18.48 -10.13 5.39
C GLN A 54 17.26 -9.34 5.89
N LEU A 55 17.21 -8.98 7.18
CA LEU A 55 16.13 -8.14 7.71
C LEU A 55 16.11 -6.74 7.08
N ARG A 56 17.29 -6.12 6.89
CA ARG A 56 17.41 -4.81 6.21
C ARG A 56 16.96 -4.88 4.75
N THR A 57 17.38 -5.90 4.00
CA THR A 57 16.95 -6.09 2.61
C THR A 57 15.46 -6.39 2.50
N ASN A 58 14.90 -7.19 3.42
CA ASN A 58 13.46 -7.45 3.45
C ASN A 58 12.66 -6.17 3.72
N ARG A 59 13.12 -5.32 4.65
CA ARG A 59 12.46 -4.05 4.97
C ARG A 59 12.52 -3.04 3.82
N ALA A 60 13.63 -2.97 3.09
CA ALA A 60 13.74 -2.16 1.87
C ALA A 60 12.78 -2.64 0.78
N LYS A 61 12.71 -3.96 0.53
CA LYS A 61 11.76 -4.56 -0.43
C LYS A 61 10.29 -4.36 -0.06
N ILE A 62 9.97 -4.25 1.24
CA ILE A 62 8.62 -3.94 1.69
C ILE A 62 8.24 -2.50 1.32
N ASN A 63 9.17 -1.55 1.41
CA ASN A 63 8.92 -0.14 1.08
C ASN A 63 8.64 0.07 -0.41
N ASP A 64 9.27 -0.70 -1.31
CA ASP A 64 8.99 -0.59 -2.75
C ASP A 64 7.53 -0.94 -3.10
N ARG A 65 6.87 -1.77 -2.28
CA ARG A 65 5.45 -2.11 -2.43
C ARG A 65 4.49 -1.06 -1.87
N ASN A 66 5.00 -0.07 -1.10
CA ASN A 66 4.16 1.00 -0.55
C ASN A 66 3.69 2.01 -1.61
N HIS A 67 4.18 1.93 -2.85
CA HIS A 67 3.76 2.83 -3.93
C HIS A 67 2.40 2.47 -4.54
N LEU A 68 1.86 1.28 -4.25
CA LEU A 68 0.52 0.90 -4.65
C LEU A 68 -0.42 1.08 -3.46
N HIS A 69 -1.40 1.96 -3.61
CA HIS A 69 -2.46 2.18 -2.62
C HIS A 69 -3.78 1.64 -3.20
N PRO A 70 -4.02 0.32 -3.15
CA PRO A 70 -5.20 -0.27 -3.75
C PRO A 70 -6.44 -0.05 -2.88
N TYR A 71 -7.57 0.19 -3.51
CA TYR A 71 -8.88 0.24 -2.85
C TYR A 71 -9.97 -0.30 -3.79
N VAL A 72 -11.05 -0.82 -3.20
CA VAL A 72 -12.19 -1.33 -3.96
C VAL A 72 -13.30 -0.29 -3.98
N GLN A 73 -13.94 -0.13 -5.14
CA GLN A 73 -15.10 0.74 -5.30
C GLN A 73 -16.11 0.08 -6.25
N THR A 74 -17.40 0.32 -6.02
CA THR A 74 -18.44 -0.05 -6.99
C THR A 74 -18.25 0.71 -8.30
N LEU A 75 -18.47 0.02 -9.41
CA LEU A 75 -18.36 0.59 -10.74
C LEU A 75 -19.67 1.28 -11.11
N SER A 76 -19.52 2.33 -11.89
CA SER A 76 -20.63 3.11 -12.46
C SER A 76 -20.36 3.37 -13.94
N LEU A 77 -21.34 3.93 -14.64
CA LEU A 77 -21.14 4.38 -16.04
C LEU A 77 -19.96 5.34 -16.21
N SER A 78 -19.58 6.08 -15.16
CA SER A 78 -18.41 6.95 -15.20
C SER A 78 -17.07 6.20 -15.33
N ASN A 79 -17.08 4.88 -15.08
CA ASN A 79 -15.92 4.00 -15.20
C ASN A 79 -15.91 3.22 -16.52
N LEU A 80 -16.94 3.37 -17.37
CA LEU A 80 -17.14 2.56 -18.59
C LEU A 80 -15.91 2.53 -19.50
N ASP A 81 -15.30 3.68 -19.78
CA ASP A 81 -14.15 3.75 -20.67
C ASP A 81 -12.91 3.09 -20.06
N SER A 82 -12.74 3.17 -18.74
CA SER A 82 -11.67 2.45 -18.03
C SER A 82 -11.91 0.93 -18.04
N CYS A 83 -13.15 0.47 -17.92
CA CYS A 83 -13.48 -0.96 -18.06
C CYS A 83 -13.15 -1.46 -19.47
N VAL A 84 -13.53 -0.72 -20.51
CA VAL A 84 -13.21 -1.09 -21.90
C VAL A 84 -11.70 -1.06 -22.16
N ALA A 85 -10.99 -0.04 -21.66
CA ALA A 85 -9.54 0.04 -21.81
C ALA A 85 -8.82 -1.12 -21.10
N LEU A 86 -9.28 -1.50 -19.91
CA LEU A 86 -8.74 -2.65 -19.18
C LEU A 86 -8.99 -3.96 -19.93
N GLU A 87 -10.22 -4.17 -20.39
CA GLU A 87 -10.64 -5.38 -21.11
C GLU A 87 -9.81 -5.57 -22.39
N ASN A 88 -9.63 -4.48 -23.15
CA ASN A 88 -8.81 -4.49 -24.37
C ASN A 88 -7.33 -4.81 -24.12
N ALA A 89 -6.81 -4.42 -22.95
CA ALA A 89 -5.43 -4.64 -22.58
C ALA A 89 -5.16 -6.05 -22.02
N VAL A 90 -6.16 -6.65 -21.34
CA VAL A 90 -5.99 -7.91 -20.60
C VAL A 90 -6.42 -9.12 -21.42
N PHE A 91 -7.48 -9.01 -22.23
CA PHE A 91 -8.06 -10.14 -22.96
C PHE A 91 -7.82 -10.05 -24.48
N PRO A 92 -7.67 -11.18 -25.19
CA PRO A 92 -7.74 -11.21 -26.66
C PRO A 92 -9.17 -10.94 -27.13
N GLU A 93 -9.34 -10.47 -28.37
CA GLU A 93 -10.63 -10.01 -28.92
C GLU A 93 -11.79 -11.00 -28.71
N ALA A 94 -11.54 -12.29 -28.88
CA ALA A 94 -12.54 -13.35 -28.73
C ALA A 94 -13.04 -13.56 -27.29
N GLU A 95 -12.26 -13.15 -26.28
CA GLU A 95 -12.57 -13.32 -24.86
C GLU A 95 -13.06 -12.03 -24.19
N ARG A 96 -13.00 -10.89 -24.90
CA ARG A 96 -13.38 -9.58 -24.36
C ARG A 96 -14.88 -9.44 -24.13
N CYS A 97 -15.22 -8.77 -23.04
CA CYS A 97 -16.51 -8.17 -22.80
C CYS A 97 -16.73 -6.97 -23.75
N SER A 98 -17.89 -6.91 -24.41
CA SER A 98 -18.24 -5.79 -25.29
C SER A 98 -18.64 -4.54 -24.47
N ARG A 99 -18.57 -3.36 -25.09
CA ARG A 99 -18.98 -2.11 -24.44
C ARG A 99 -20.45 -2.15 -23.98
N GLU A 100 -21.32 -2.74 -24.79
CA GLU A 100 -22.76 -2.85 -24.52
C GLU A 100 -23.02 -3.73 -23.30
N LYS A 101 -22.24 -4.80 -23.11
CA LYS A 101 -22.31 -5.65 -21.91
C LYS A 101 -21.90 -4.87 -20.66
N PHE A 102 -20.86 -4.05 -20.72
CA PHE A 102 -20.51 -3.18 -19.60
C PHE A 102 -21.63 -2.17 -19.29
N ILE A 103 -22.20 -1.51 -20.32
CA ILE A 103 -23.34 -0.59 -20.13
C ILE A 103 -24.47 -1.31 -19.40
N TYR A 104 -24.89 -2.48 -19.90
CA TYR A 104 -25.97 -3.26 -19.30
C TYR A 104 -25.71 -3.57 -17.82
N ARG A 105 -24.51 -4.05 -17.47
CA ARG A 105 -24.16 -4.41 -16.08
C ARG A 105 -24.15 -3.18 -15.16
N LEU A 106 -23.50 -2.10 -15.61
CA LEU A 106 -23.35 -0.86 -14.84
C LEU A 106 -24.65 -0.06 -14.69
N THR A 107 -25.67 -0.33 -15.52
CA THR A 107 -27.01 0.24 -15.35
C THR A 107 -27.97 -0.65 -14.58
N THR A 108 -27.82 -1.97 -14.68
CA THR A 108 -28.80 -2.92 -14.12
C THR A 108 -28.49 -3.31 -12.67
N CYS A 109 -27.22 -3.59 -12.38
CA CYS A 109 -26.76 -4.02 -11.06
C CYS A 109 -25.33 -3.50 -10.77
N PRO A 110 -25.10 -2.17 -10.74
CA PRO A 110 -23.79 -1.59 -10.47
C PRO A 110 -23.22 -1.98 -9.10
N GLU A 111 -24.07 -2.32 -8.13
CA GLU A 111 -23.68 -2.80 -6.80
C GLU A 111 -22.95 -4.15 -6.82
N LEU A 112 -23.11 -4.93 -7.90
CA LEU A 112 -22.39 -6.20 -8.12
C LEU A 112 -21.15 -6.03 -9.01
N CYS A 113 -20.88 -4.81 -9.46
CA CYS A 113 -19.73 -4.50 -10.30
C CYS A 113 -18.67 -3.83 -9.45
N LEU A 114 -17.55 -4.50 -9.18
CA LEU A 114 -16.47 -4.00 -8.33
C LEU A 114 -15.21 -3.72 -9.17
N GLY A 115 -14.57 -2.59 -8.87
CA GLY A 115 -13.27 -2.22 -9.43
C GLY A 115 -12.23 -2.16 -8.34
N LEU A 116 -11.04 -2.68 -8.61
CA LEU A 116 -9.83 -2.42 -7.83
C LEU A 116 -9.12 -1.23 -8.44
N PHE A 117 -8.96 -0.16 -7.66
CA PHE A 117 -8.36 1.10 -8.07
C PHE A 117 -7.07 1.38 -7.32
N SER A 118 -6.20 2.21 -7.89
CA SER A 118 -5.11 2.83 -7.15
C SER A 118 -4.90 4.30 -7.53
N SER A 119 -4.65 5.13 -6.52
CA SER A 119 -4.42 6.57 -6.69
C SER A 119 -3.00 6.84 -7.17
N THR A 120 -2.88 7.43 -8.36
CA THR A 120 -1.63 7.50 -9.11
C THR A 120 -1.40 8.91 -9.68
N PRO A 121 -0.24 9.56 -9.42
CA PRO A 121 0.09 10.85 -10.04
C PRO A 121 0.61 10.66 -11.48
N SER A 122 0.57 11.72 -12.28
CA SER A 122 1.02 11.70 -13.69
C SER A 122 2.50 11.44 -13.91
N ASN A 123 3.33 11.72 -12.91
CA ASN A 123 4.79 11.52 -12.96
C ASN A 123 5.23 10.16 -12.44
N SER A 124 4.31 9.24 -12.15
CA SER A 124 4.63 7.90 -11.69
C SER A 124 4.75 6.89 -12.85
N PRO A 125 5.49 5.79 -12.68
CA PRO A 125 5.51 4.69 -13.66
C PRO A 125 4.11 4.13 -13.95
N ASN A 126 3.22 4.17 -12.97
CA ASN A 126 1.83 3.70 -13.08
C ASN A 126 0.97 4.59 -13.99
N ALA A 127 1.45 5.76 -14.40
CA ALA A 127 0.79 6.57 -15.43
C ALA A 127 0.82 5.90 -16.83
N SER A 128 1.62 4.84 -17.00
CA SER A 128 1.64 4.01 -18.22
C SER A 128 0.54 2.94 -18.27
N ILE A 129 -0.22 2.74 -17.18
CA ILE A 129 -1.28 1.73 -17.13
C ILE A 129 -2.37 2.09 -18.18
N PRO A 130 -2.91 1.12 -18.94
CA PRO A 130 -3.86 1.38 -20.02
C PRO A 130 -5.11 2.17 -19.63
N THR A 131 -5.52 2.10 -18.36
CA THR A 131 -6.69 2.82 -17.83
C THR A 131 -6.37 4.22 -17.34
N TYR A 132 -5.10 4.64 -17.26
CA TYR A 132 -4.70 5.98 -16.82
C TYR A 132 -5.27 7.13 -17.68
N PRO A 133 -5.36 7.03 -19.02
CA PRO A 133 -5.95 8.07 -19.85
C PRO A 133 -7.43 8.32 -19.54
N THR A 134 -8.18 7.26 -19.23
CA THR A 134 -9.62 7.28 -18.93
C THR A 134 -9.90 7.38 -17.43
N ALA A 135 -8.86 7.32 -16.58
CA ALA A 135 -8.98 7.40 -15.14
C ALA A 135 -9.51 8.77 -14.70
N ARG A 136 -10.44 8.73 -13.74
CA ARG A 136 -10.99 9.93 -13.11
C ARG A 136 -9.98 10.52 -12.12
N PRO A 137 -10.09 11.80 -11.76
CA PRO A 137 -9.38 12.33 -10.60
C PRO A 137 -9.67 11.45 -9.36
N ALA A 138 -8.63 11.17 -8.58
CA ALA A 138 -8.81 10.51 -7.29
C ALA A 138 -9.42 11.51 -6.29
N ASP A 139 -10.26 11.02 -5.39
CA ASP A 139 -10.79 11.79 -4.28
C ASP A 139 -9.70 12.04 -3.23
N SER A 140 -8.77 12.93 -3.58
CA SER A 140 -7.62 13.30 -2.77
C SER A 140 -7.46 14.82 -2.76
N ALA A 141 -6.76 15.34 -1.76
CA ALA A 141 -6.41 16.75 -1.69
C ALA A 141 -5.44 17.20 -2.81
N SER A 142 -4.93 16.27 -3.63
CA SER A 142 -4.05 16.54 -4.76
C SER A 142 -4.78 16.36 -6.10
N PRO A 143 -5.09 17.45 -6.82
CA PRO A 143 -5.81 17.39 -8.10
C PRO A 143 -5.09 16.60 -9.20
N ALA A 144 -3.78 16.37 -9.05
CA ALA A 144 -2.95 15.64 -10.01
C ALA A 144 -3.06 14.11 -9.89
N MET A 145 -3.69 13.60 -8.84
CA MET A 145 -3.86 12.17 -8.63
C MET A 145 -5.06 11.66 -9.42
N LYS A 146 -4.89 10.53 -10.11
CA LYS A 146 -5.97 9.82 -10.80
C LYS A 146 -6.25 8.48 -10.14
N SER A 147 -7.52 8.07 -10.12
CA SER A 147 -7.99 6.76 -9.71
C SER A 147 -7.92 5.79 -10.89
N VAL A 148 -6.83 5.02 -10.94
CA VAL A 148 -6.54 4.09 -12.04
C VAL A 148 -7.16 2.73 -11.73
N LEU A 149 -7.99 2.22 -12.65
CA LEU A 149 -8.60 0.89 -12.54
C LEU A 149 -7.57 -0.18 -12.92
N ILE A 150 -7.23 -1.08 -12.01
CA ILE A 150 -6.23 -2.15 -12.22
C ILE A 150 -6.84 -3.55 -12.33
N ALA A 151 -8.06 -3.74 -11.83
CA ALA A 151 -8.85 -4.95 -12.03
C ALA A 151 -10.34 -4.60 -11.94
N SER A 152 -11.19 -5.37 -12.61
CA SER A 152 -12.64 -5.27 -12.47
C SER A 152 -13.26 -6.66 -12.40
N GLU A 153 -14.21 -6.81 -11.49
CA GLU A 153 -15.13 -7.94 -11.44
C GLU A 153 -16.52 -7.39 -11.75
N SER A 154 -17.18 -7.91 -12.77
CA SER A 154 -18.60 -7.64 -13.01
C SER A 154 -19.30 -8.98 -13.21
N THR A 155 -20.12 -9.38 -12.25
CA THR A 155 -20.62 -10.76 -12.16
C THR A 155 -22.08 -10.83 -12.60
N VAL A 156 -22.31 -11.29 -13.83
CA VAL A 156 -23.56 -11.91 -14.36
C VAL A 156 -23.33 -12.55 -15.71
#